data_AF-A0A7J3D3L8-F1
#
_entry.id   AF-A0A7J3D3L8-F1
#
_cell.length_a   1.000
_cell.length_b   1.000
_cell.length_c   1.000
_cell.angle_alpha   90.00
_cell.angle_beta   90.00
_cell.angle_gamma   90.00
#
_symmetry.space_group_name_H-M   'P 1'
#
loop_
_entity.id
_entity.type
_entity.pdbx_description
1 polymer ?
#
loop_
_entity_poly.entity_id
_entity_poly.type
_entity_poly.pdbx_seq_one_letter_code
_entity_poly.pdbx_strand_id
1 'polypeptide(L)'
;MRKPIVMETKVTDETWPTEEIEVVKENLFKYLTEYIPEKWGYSKHAIMGPAGKLLGIIAVSKFGNNVDAYVGYIVNVHQQQSRKPLTLDGMANLKNAVSQLIQLKQRSSERAFLKMLSSVDYGVYYMKVKEIGERSEAKKAGGG
;
A
#
# COMPACT_ATOMS: atom_id res chain seq x y z
N MET A 1 -1.45 -32.55 -36.74
CA MET A 1 -2.29 -32.27 -35.55
C MET A 1 -1.41 -31.69 -34.45
N ARG A 2 -1.72 -30.50 -33.93
CA ARG A 2 -0.99 -29.92 -32.78
C ARG A 2 -1.46 -30.63 -31.50
N LYS A 3 -0.52 -31.11 -30.68
CA LYS A 3 -0.83 -31.73 -29.38
C LYS A 3 -1.42 -30.65 -28.46
N PRO A 4 -2.57 -30.90 -27.80
CA PRO A 4 -3.12 -29.96 -26.83
C PRO A 4 -2.13 -29.82 -25.67
N ILE A 5 -1.78 -28.59 -25.32
CA ILE A 5 -1.01 -28.28 -24.11
C ILE A 5 -1.98 -28.45 -22.95
N VAL A 6 -1.82 -29.55 -22.20
CA VAL A 6 -2.53 -29.73 -20.94
C VAL A 6 -1.94 -28.71 -19.97
N MET A 7 -2.70 -27.66 -19.67
CA MET A 7 -2.39 -26.80 -18.53
C MET A 7 -2.56 -27.63 -17.28
N GLU A 8 -1.46 -28.08 -16.68
CA GLU A 8 -1.47 -28.55 -15.31
C GLU A 8 -1.91 -27.37 -14.44
N THR A 9 -3.17 -27.40 -13.99
CA THR A 9 -3.62 -26.63 -12.84
C THR A 9 -2.84 -27.14 -11.63
N LYS A 10 -1.61 -26.64 -11.44
CA LYS A 10 -1.01 -26.63 -10.12
C LYS A 10 -1.91 -25.75 -9.27
N VAL A 11 -2.84 -26.39 -8.58
CA VAL A 11 -3.41 -25.84 -7.35
C VAL A 11 -2.22 -25.73 -6.43
N THR A 12 -1.58 -24.57 -6.46
CA THR A 12 -0.47 -24.28 -5.55
C THR A 12 -1.11 -24.18 -4.18
N ASP A 13 -0.78 -25.11 -3.28
CA ASP A 13 -0.91 -24.99 -1.83
C ASP A 13 -0.02 -23.84 -1.32
N GLU A 14 -0.20 -22.65 -1.90
CA GLU A 14 0.59 -21.48 -1.63
C GLU A 14 0.06 -20.89 -0.32
N THR A 15 0.70 -21.27 0.79
CA THR A 15 0.39 -20.69 2.10
C THR A 15 0.61 -19.18 2.02
N TRP A 16 -0.49 -18.44 2.03
CA TRP A 16 -0.44 -17.00 1.92
C TRP A 16 0.07 -16.39 3.23
N PRO A 17 1.02 -15.44 3.19
CA PRO A 17 1.52 -14.79 4.39
C PRO A 17 0.54 -13.71 4.87
N THR A 18 -0.67 -14.14 5.24
CA THR A 18 -1.81 -13.27 5.54
C THR A 18 -1.48 -12.28 6.65
N GLU A 19 -0.85 -12.74 7.74
CA GLU A 19 -0.46 -11.87 8.87
C GLU A 19 0.48 -10.76 8.42
N GLU A 20 1.49 -11.06 7.61
CA GLU A 20 2.43 -10.05 7.11
C GLU A 20 1.75 -9.06 6.17
N ILE A 21 0.82 -9.54 5.33
CA ILE A 21 0.02 -8.68 4.46
C ILE A 21 -0.84 -7.73 5.30
N GLU A 22 -1.46 -8.21 6.38
CA GLU A 22 -2.23 -7.36 7.29
C GLU A 22 -1.35 -6.33 8.01
N VAL A 23 -0.16 -6.72 8.48
CA VAL A 23 0.78 -5.79 9.11
C VAL A 23 1.23 -4.70 8.13
N VAL A 24 1.47 -5.03 6.85
CA VAL A 24 1.77 -4.03 5.81
C VAL A 24 0.58 -3.08 5.61
N LYS A 25 -0.65 -3.61 5.52
CA LYS A 25 -1.86 -2.80 5.36
C LYS A 25 -2.01 -1.81 6.52
N GLU A 26 -1.86 -2.28 7.75
CA GLU A 26 -1.96 -1.45 8.95
C GLU A 26 -0.90 -0.36 8.98
N ASN A 27 0.36 -0.69 8.70
CA ASN A 27 1.45 0.28 8.69
C ASN A 27 1.20 1.36 7.61
N LEU A 28 0.80 0.98 6.40
CA LEU A 28 0.47 1.95 5.36
C LEU A 28 -0.76 2.80 5.71
N PHE A 29 -1.78 2.20 6.33
CA PHE A 29 -2.94 2.94 6.80
C PHE A 29 -2.57 3.95 7.88
N LYS A 30 -1.81 3.53 8.91
CA LYS A 30 -1.30 4.42 9.99
C LYS A 30 -0.42 5.54 9.43
N TYR A 31 0.42 5.27 8.43
CA TYR A 31 1.14 6.32 7.71
C TYR A 31 0.18 7.33 7.06
N LEU A 32 -0.91 6.86 6.45
CA LEU A 32 -1.89 7.71 5.76
C LEU A 32 -2.90 8.41 6.67
N THR A 33 -3.03 8.07 7.95
CA THR A 33 -3.91 8.82 8.86
C THR A 33 -3.35 10.22 9.14
N GLU A 34 -2.04 10.40 8.99
CA GLU A 34 -1.35 11.67 9.15
C GLU A 34 -1.25 12.49 7.86
N TYR A 35 -1.48 11.87 6.71
CA TYR A 35 -1.43 12.54 5.42
C TYR A 35 -2.68 13.41 5.19
N ILE A 36 -2.47 14.69 4.90
CA ILE A 36 -3.54 15.63 4.57
C ILE A 36 -3.27 16.19 3.18
N PRO A 37 -4.00 15.77 2.13
CA PRO A 37 -3.70 16.18 0.77
C PRO A 37 -3.88 17.70 0.58
N GLU A 38 -2.99 18.32 -0.20
CA GLU A 38 -3.16 19.71 -0.64
C GLU A 38 -4.43 19.90 -1.45
N LYS A 39 -4.71 18.94 -2.35
CA LYS A 39 -5.88 18.89 -3.22
C LYS A 39 -6.63 17.59 -3.00
N TRP A 40 -7.90 17.71 -2.61
CA TRP A 40 -8.79 16.56 -2.45
C TRP A 40 -9.20 15.99 -3.80
N GLY A 41 -9.34 14.67 -3.86
CA GLY A 41 -9.85 13.96 -5.03
C GLY A 41 -10.48 12.63 -4.63
N TYR A 42 -11.34 12.12 -5.51
CA TYR A 42 -12.13 10.91 -5.25
C TYR A 42 -11.57 9.65 -5.92
N SER A 43 -10.51 9.78 -6.73
CA SER A 43 -9.87 8.61 -7.34
C SER A 43 -9.15 7.80 -6.26
N LYS A 44 -8.99 6.49 -6.49
CA LYS A 44 -8.18 5.62 -5.63
C LYS A 44 -6.78 6.20 -5.35
N HIS A 45 -6.14 6.72 -6.40
CA HIS A 45 -4.84 7.37 -6.30
C HIS A 45 -4.86 8.62 -5.39
N ALA A 46 -5.91 9.44 -5.48
CA ALA A 46 -6.04 10.61 -4.60
C ALA A 46 -6.30 10.21 -3.14
N ILE A 47 -7.10 9.17 -2.92
CA ILE A 47 -7.43 8.64 -1.58
C ILE A 47 -6.21 8.00 -0.91
N MET A 48 -5.43 7.22 -1.68
CA MET A 48 -4.23 6.54 -1.18
C MET A 48 -2.98 7.42 -1.17
N GLY A 49 -3.01 8.58 -1.84
CA GLY A 49 -1.93 9.56 -1.86
C GLY A 49 -0.56 8.93 -2.14
N PRO A 50 0.48 9.27 -1.34
CA PRO A 50 1.83 8.72 -1.51
C PRO A 50 1.90 7.19 -1.42
N ALA A 51 1.03 6.52 -0.64
CA ALA A 51 1.05 5.06 -0.53
C ALA A 51 0.67 4.38 -1.84
N GLY A 52 -0.31 4.90 -2.59
CA GLY A 52 -0.65 4.35 -3.91
C GLY A 52 0.55 4.43 -4.88
N LYS A 53 1.30 5.53 -4.82
CA LYS A 53 2.52 5.71 -5.62
C LYS A 53 3.62 4.74 -5.20
N LEU A 54 3.79 4.51 -3.89
CA LEU A 54 4.73 3.54 -3.33
C LEU A 54 4.50 2.14 -3.91
N LEU A 55 3.25 1.66 -3.87
CA LEU A 55 2.93 0.32 -4.34
C LEU A 55 3.23 0.18 -5.85
N GLY A 56 2.92 1.21 -6.65
CA GLY A 56 3.27 1.22 -8.07
C GLY A 56 4.78 1.12 -8.35
N ILE A 57 5.61 1.87 -7.62
CA ILE A 57 7.08 1.83 -7.83
C ILE A 57 7.72 0.54 -7.27
N ILE A 58 7.14 -0.05 -6.22
CA ILE A 58 7.57 -1.34 -5.68
C ILE A 58 7.22 -2.47 -6.67
N ALA A 59 6.06 -2.42 -7.31
CA ALA A 59 5.64 -3.41 -8.31
C ALA A 59 6.70 -3.55 -9.41
N VAL A 60 7.19 -2.42 -9.93
CA VAL A 60 8.18 -2.37 -11.01
C VAL A 60 9.64 -2.45 -10.54
N SER A 61 9.89 -2.74 -9.26
CA SER A 61 11.26 -2.86 -8.70
C SER A 61 12.12 -1.62 -8.88
N LYS A 62 11.55 -0.40 -8.87
CA LYS A 62 12.27 0.83 -9.28
C LYS A 62 13.63 1.01 -8.61
N PHE A 63 13.76 0.62 -7.34
CA PHE A 63 15.01 0.71 -6.56
C PHE A 63 15.53 -0.66 -6.10
N GLY A 64 15.11 -1.75 -6.74
CA GLY A 64 15.45 -3.11 -6.32
C GLY A 64 15.04 -3.38 -4.88
N ASN A 65 16.01 -3.76 -4.04
CA ASN A 65 15.83 -4.10 -2.63
C ASN A 65 16.21 -2.93 -1.68
N ASN A 66 16.47 -1.73 -2.20
CA ASN A 66 16.90 -0.60 -1.38
C ASN A 66 15.70 0.07 -0.69
N VAL A 67 15.44 -0.33 0.56
CA VAL A 67 14.36 0.21 1.40
C VAL A 67 14.47 1.73 1.55
N ASP A 68 15.65 2.25 1.87
CA ASP A 68 15.84 3.68 2.16
C ASP A 68 15.55 4.55 0.92
N ALA A 69 15.85 4.05 -0.28
CA ALA A 69 15.53 4.75 -1.53
C ALA A 69 14.01 4.86 -1.76
N TYR A 70 13.24 3.80 -1.49
CA TYR A 70 11.77 3.89 -1.54
C TYR A 70 11.22 4.83 -0.48
N VAL A 71 11.70 4.73 0.76
CA VAL A 71 11.26 5.59 1.88
C VAL A 71 11.55 7.05 1.54
N GLY A 72 12.79 7.40 1.18
CA GLY A 72 13.18 8.76 0.84
C GLY A 72 12.37 9.33 -0.32
N TYR A 73 12.09 8.52 -1.34
CA TYR A 73 11.24 8.92 -2.46
C TYR A 73 9.81 9.28 -2.00
N ILE A 74 9.21 8.45 -1.14
CA ILE A 74 7.83 8.66 -0.66
C ILE A 74 7.75 9.79 0.36
N VAL A 75 8.77 9.99 1.17
CA VAL A 75 8.88 11.15 2.07
C VAL A 75 8.87 12.44 1.26
N ASN A 76 9.66 12.51 0.18
CA ASN A 76 9.65 13.67 -0.70
C ASN A 76 8.29 13.88 -1.38
N VAL A 77 7.63 12.80 -1.84
CA VAL A 77 6.26 12.89 -2.40
C VAL A 77 5.27 13.40 -1.35
N HIS A 78 5.35 12.92 -0.11
CA HIS A 78 4.51 13.39 0.99
C HIS A 78 4.70 14.88 1.23
N GLN A 79 5.95 15.35 1.32
CA GLN A 79 6.25 16.77 1.53
C GLN A 79 5.72 17.67 0.42
N GLN A 80 5.69 17.17 -0.83
CA GLN A 80 5.17 17.92 -1.98
C GLN A 80 3.65 17.91 -2.10
N GLN A 81 2.95 17.01 -1.41
CA GLN A 81 1.51 16.77 -1.64
C GLN A 81 0.67 16.89 -0.37
N SER A 82 1.31 17.02 0.80
CA SER A 82 0.67 17.08 2.11
C SER A 82 0.74 18.48 2.69
N ARG A 83 -0.35 18.94 3.32
CA ARG A 83 -0.39 20.15 4.13
C ARG A 83 0.28 19.96 5.50
N LYS A 84 0.52 18.71 5.91
CA LYS A 84 1.11 18.36 7.20
C LYS A 84 2.48 17.72 6.97
N PRO A 85 3.52 18.08 7.74
CA PRO A 85 4.79 17.37 7.70
C PRO A 85 4.62 15.93 8.22
N LEU A 86 5.46 15.03 7.69
CA LEU A 86 5.51 13.65 8.14
C LEU A 86 6.08 13.58 9.57
N THR A 87 5.39 12.87 10.46
CA THR A 87 5.87 12.68 11.84
C THR A 87 6.89 11.54 11.92
N LEU A 88 7.51 11.37 13.10
CA LEU A 88 8.39 10.24 13.37
C LEU A 88 7.64 8.89 13.31
N ASP A 89 6.40 8.85 13.83
CA ASP A 89 5.58 7.63 13.80
C ASP A 89 5.15 7.31 12.36
N GLY A 90 4.75 8.31 11.59
CA GLY A 90 4.44 8.16 10.17
C GLY A 90 5.66 7.63 9.38
N MET A 91 6.85 8.14 9.67
CA MET A 91 8.10 7.66 9.08
C MET A 91 8.40 6.20 9.47
N ALA A 92 8.23 5.84 10.74
CA ALA A 92 8.45 4.48 11.22
C ALA A 92 7.48 3.48 10.56
N ASN A 93 6.19 3.82 10.50
CA ASN A 93 5.16 3.03 9.81
C ASN A 93 5.49 2.85 8.32
N LEU A 94 5.89 3.93 7.62
CA LEU A 94 6.32 3.86 6.23
C LEU A 94 7.52 2.92 6.05
N LYS A 95 8.57 3.07 6.88
CA LYS A 95 9.77 2.25 6.80
C LYS A 95 9.48 0.77 7.05
N ASN A 96 8.64 0.47 8.04
CA ASN A 96 8.22 -0.90 8.34
C ASN A 96 7.46 -1.53 7.16
N ALA A 97 6.49 -0.82 6.60
CA ALA A 97 5.72 -1.30 5.44
C ALA A 97 6.62 -1.56 4.22
N VAL A 98 7.52 -0.64 3.88
CA VAL A 98 8.47 -0.82 2.78
C VAL A 98 9.37 -2.02 3.02
N SER A 99 9.93 -2.15 4.23
CA SER A 99 10.84 -3.25 4.57
C SER A 99 10.16 -4.61 4.40
N GLN A 100 8.93 -4.75 4.92
CA GLN A 100 8.14 -5.97 4.80
C GLN A 100 7.74 -6.28 3.35
N LEU A 101 7.35 -5.28 2.57
CA LEU A 101 7.04 -5.47 1.15
C LEU A 101 8.26 -5.97 0.35
N ILE A 102 9.46 -5.44 0.63
CA ILE A 102 10.68 -5.92 0.00
C ILE A 102 11.03 -7.34 0.45
N GLN A 103 10.87 -7.67 1.74
CA GLN A 103 11.07 -9.04 2.24
C GLN A 103 10.10 -10.04 1.59
N LEU A 104 8.81 -9.68 1.51
CA LEU A 104 7.79 -10.48 0.81
C LEU A 104 8.17 -10.73 -0.65
N LYS A 105 8.67 -9.70 -1.33
CA LYS A 105 9.14 -9.82 -2.72
C LYS A 105 10.32 -10.76 -2.86
N GLN A 106 11.30 -10.67 -1.96
CA GLN A 106 12.53 -11.48 -2.02
C GLN A 106 12.27 -12.98 -1.86
N ARG A 107 11.22 -13.36 -1.12
CA ARG A 107 10.90 -14.76 -0.81
C ARG A 107 9.73 -15.33 -1.61
N SER A 108 9.20 -14.59 -2.57
CA SER A 108 8.06 -15.02 -3.39
C SER A 108 8.37 -14.91 -4.88
N SER A 109 7.63 -15.66 -5.69
CA SER A 109 7.66 -15.45 -7.14
C SER A 109 7.11 -14.07 -7.49
N GLU A 110 7.54 -13.48 -8.60
CA GLU A 110 7.01 -12.19 -9.07
C GLU A 110 5.48 -12.20 -9.18
N ARG A 111 4.91 -13.30 -9.70
CA ARG A 111 3.45 -13.47 -9.82
C ARG A 111 2.77 -13.48 -8.45
N ALA A 112 3.30 -14.21 -7.48
CA ALA A 112 2.77 -14.26 -6.12
C ALA A 112 2.88 -12.89 -5.45
N PHE A 113 4.02 -12.22 -5.61
CA PHE A 113 4.25 -10.88 -5.10
C PHE A 113 3.22 -9.88 -5.61
N LEU A 114 2.96 -9.86 -6.92
CA LEU A 114 1.96 -8.94 -7.51
C LEU A 114 0.54 -9.20 -6.98
N LYS A 115 0.17 -10.45 -6.70
CA LYS A 115 -1.11 -10.78 -6.05
C LYS A 115 -1.15 -10.25 -4.61
N MET A 116 -0.08 -10.46 -3.84
CA MET A 116 0.01 -9.95 -2.47
C MET A 116 -0.04 -8.42 -2.44
N LEU A 117 0.70 -7.76 -3.34
CA LEU A 117 0.71 -6.32 -3.49
C LEU A 117 -0.67 -5.76 -3.85
N SER A 118 -1.41 -6.46 -4.72
CA SER A 118 -2.81 -6.11 -5.04
C SER A 118 -3.72 -6.19 -3.81
N SER A 119 -3.52 -7.20 -2.95
CA SER A 119 -4.25 -7.35 -1.69
C SER A 119 -3.98 -6.21 -0.71
N VAL A 120 -2.71 -5.83 -0.58
CA VAL A 120 -2.30 -4.65 0.20
C VAL A 120 -2.96 -3.39 -0.37
N ASP A 121 -2.87 -3.17 -1.68
CA ASP A 121 -3.41 -2.00 -2.37
C ASP A 121 -4.93 -1.84 -2.17
N TYR A 122 -5.70 -2.92 -2.32
CA TYR A 122 -7.14 -2.90 -2.05
C TYR A 122 -7.46 -2.76 -0.55
N GLY A 123 -6.72 -3.45 0.32
CA GLY A 123 -6.93 -3.38 1.78
C GLY A 123 -6.74 -1.97 2.32
N VAL A 124 -5.63 -1.33 1.98
CA VAL A 124 -5.33 0.05 2.40
C VAL A 124 -6.38 1.03 1.85
N TYR A 125 -6.74 0.90 0.58
CA TYR A 125 -7.80 1.72 -0.02
C TYR A 125 -9.12 1.60 0.74
N TYR A 126 -9.57 0.37 1.01
CA TYR A 126 -10.81 0.13 1.73
C TYR A 126 -10.80 0.74 3.13
N MET A 127 -9.70 0.57 3.89
CA MET A 127 -9.54 1.17 5.21
C MET A 127 -9.64 2.71 5.15
N LYS A 128 -9.02 3.34 4.15
CA LYS A 128 -9.10 4.81 3.97
C LYS A 128 -10.49 5.28 3.59
N VAL A 129 -11.17 4.59 2.68
CA VAL A 129 -12.56 4.94 2.31
C VAL A 129 -13.47 4.83 3.53
N LYS A 130 -13.34 3.76 4.31
CA LYS A 130 -14.09 3.55 5.55
C LYS A 130 -13.86 4.71 6.53
N GLU A 131 -12.61 5.05 6.80
CA GLU A 131 -12.26 6.18 7.69
C GLU A 131 -12.85 7.52 7.20
N ILE A 132 -12.79 7.81 5.90
CA ILE A 132 -13.36 9.03 5.33
C ILE A 132 -14.88 9.04 5.48
N GLY A 133 -15.54 7.90 5.25
CA GLY A 133 -16.98 7.72 5.44
C GLY A 133 -17.41 7.98 6.88
N GLU A 134 -16.76 7.31 7.84
CA GLU A 134 -17.01 7.47 9.28
C GLU A 134 -16.83 8.92 9.74
N ARG A 135 -15.76 9.60 9.29
CA ARG A 135 -15.54 11.03 9.58
C ARG A 135 -16.63 11.93 8.98
N SER A 136 -17.14 11.60 7.79
CA SER A 136 -18.22 12.33 7.15
C SER A 136 -19.54 12.16 7.91
N GLU A 137 -19.84 10.94 8.37
CA GLU A 137 -21.04 10.64 9.18
C GLU A 137 -20.97 11.31 10.55
N ALA A 138 -19.83 11.24 11.24
CA ALA A 138 -19.62 11.90 12.52
C ALA A 138 -19.81 13.42 12.44
N LYS A 139 -19.36 14.06 11.34
CA LYS A 139 -19.62 15.48 11.09
C LYS A 139 -21.10 15.80 10.89
N LYS A 140 -21.87 14.90 10.26
CA LYS A 140 -23.31 15.06 10.09
C LYS A 140 -24.09 14.84 11.39
N ALA A 141 -23.64 13.93 12.24
CA ALA A 141 -24.28 13.61 13.53
C ALA A 141 -23.92 14.59 14.66
N GLY A 142 -22.74 15.23 14.60
CA GLY A 142 -22.23 16.15 15.62
C GLY A 142 -22.70 17.62 15.51
N GLY A 143 -23.53 17.97 14.52
CA GLY A 143 -24.18 19.28 14.43
C GLY A 143 -23.84 20.09 13.16
N GLY A 144 -24.90 20.61 12.54
CA GLY A 144 -24.88 21.95 11.95
C GLY A 144 -25.10 23.00 13.02
#